data_AF-A0A352YVL0-F1
#
_entry.id   AF-A0A352YVL0-F1
#
_cell.length_a   1.000
_cell.length_b   1.000
_cell.length_c   1.000
_cell.angle_alpha   90.00
_cell.angle_beta   90.00
_cell.angle_gamma   90.00
#
_symmetry.space_group_name_H-M   'P 1'
#
loop_
_entity.id
_entity.type
_entity.pdbx_description
1 polymer ?
#
loop_
_entity_poly.entity_id
_entity_poly.type
_entity_poly.pdbx_seq_one_letter_code
_entity_poly.pdbx_strand_id
1 'polypeptide(L)'
;DGLDLDYRIGSVHYLGERTVDEGPDFYEGKSFDRLFDKYFAMVNYAASSGLFDIIGHFDLIRIFGYKPSFDPEPYYRELAKTMKNNDVVFEVNTNGRNRPVADFYPDRRFLKIFSEEKVPVCVNSDAHMPARVGQYFDEAYKLLKENGFTEMAIFSRRQRQLITF
;
A
#
# COMPACT_ATOMS: atom_id res chain seq x y z
N ASP A 1 -4.65 9.72 -22.28
CA ASP A 1 -4.70 10.72 -21.20
C ASP A 1 -3.85 11.92 -21.52
N GLY A 2 -4.42 13.13 -21.44
CA GLY A 2 -3.77 14.39 -21.81
C GLY A 2 -3.12 15.15 -20.65
N LEU A 3 -2.94 14.52 -19.48
CA LEU A 3 -2.27 15.12 -18.33
C LEU A 3 -0.81 14.65 -18.28
N ASP A 4 0.13 15.59 -18.22
CA ASP A 4 1.57 15.33 -18.08
C ASP A 4 1.91 15.10 -16.60
N LEU A 5 1.43 13.97 -16.05
CA LEU A 5 1.67 13.56 -14.66
C LEU A 5 2.98 12.79 -14.54
N ASP A 6 3.74 13.05 -13.48
CA ASP A 6 4.94 12.25 -13.18
C ASP A 6 4.59 10.83 -12.72
N TYR A 7 3.54 10.65 -11.92
CA TYR A 7 3.05 9.35 -11.45
C TYR A 7 1.56 9.40 -11.10
N ARG A 8 0.96 8.22 -10.96
CA ARG A 8 -0.43 8.03 -10.51
C ARG A 8 -0.49 6.98 -9.42
N ILE A 9 -1.09 7.35 -8.30
CA ILE A 9 -1.36 6.44 -7.18
C ILE A 9 -2.82 6.00 -7.26
N GLY A 10 -3.06 4.69 -7.28
CA GLY A 10 -4.36 4.08 -7.14
C GLY A 10 -4.58 3.62 -5.71
N SER A 11 -5.68 4.06 -5.09
CA SER A 11 -6.01 3.73 -3.70
C SER A 11 -7.48 3.36 -3.57
N VAL A 12 -7.78 2.43 -2.66
CA VAL A 12 -9.15 2.04 -2.32
C VAL A 12 -9.52 2.72 -1.00
N HIS A 13 -10.37 3.75 -1.05
CA HIS A 13 -10.90 4.40 0.17
C HIS A 13 -12.33 3.96 0.50
N TYR A 14 -13.07 3.44 -0.48
CA TYR A 14 -14.49 3.12 -0.33
C TYR A 14 -14.75 1.62 -0.45
N LEU A 15 -15.67 1.13 0.38
CA LEU A 15 -16.34 -0.15 0.18
C LEU A 15 -17.86 0.10 0.15
N GLY A 16 -18.42 0.06 -1.07
CA GLY A 16 -19.77 0.56 -1.31
C GLY A 16 -19.81 2.08 -1.22
N GLU A 17 -20.77 2.62 -0.48
CA GLU A 17 -21.00 4.07 -0.37
C GLU A 17 -20.29 4.72 0.82
N ARG A 18 -19.60 3.93 1.66
CA ARG A 18 -18.91 4.41 2.85
C ARG A 18 -17.41 4.29 2.70
N THR A 19 -16.69 5.25 3.27
CA THR A 19 -15.24 5.18 3.38
C THR A 19 -14.81 4.25 4.53
N VAL A 20 -13.66 3.61 4.36
CA VAL A 20 -13.04 2.72 5.36
C VAL A 20 -12.16 3.47 6.37
N ASP A 21 -11.81 4.73 6.11
CA ASP A 21 -10.75 5.46 6.82
C ASP A 21 -11.23 6.68 7.65
N GLU A 22 -12.50 7.06 7.57
CA GLU A 22 -13.07 8.19 8.31
C GLU A 22 -13.23 7.88 9.80
N GLY A 23 -13.76 6.70 10.14
CA GLY A 23 -14.08 6.35 11.51
C GLY A 23 -14.24 4.84 11.76
N PRO A 24 -14.09 4.40 13.02
CA PRO A 24 -14.28 2.99 13.39
C PRO A 24 -15.74 2.53 13.26
N ASP A 25 -16.70 3.45 13.16
CA ASP A 25 -18.12 3.17 12.94
C ASP A 25 -18.36 2.40 11.63
N PHE A 26 -17.45 2.54 10.65
CA PHE A 26 -17.48 1.73 9.44
C PHE A 26 -17.45 0.23 9.75
N TYR A 27 -16.83 -0.19 10.85
CA TYR A 27 -16.57 -1.59 11.18
C TYR A 27 -17.62 -2.19 12.11
N GLU A 28 -18.45 -1.36 12.75
CA GLU A 28 -19.43 -1.81 13.74
C GLU A 28 -20.44 -2.80 13.15
N GLY A 29 -20.60 -3.95 13.82
CA GLY A 29 -21.50 -5.02 13.40
C GLY A 29 -21.08 -5.77 12.12
N LYS A 30 -19.91 -5.46 11.53
CA LYS A 30 -19.41 -6.12 10.31
C LYS A 30 -18.36 -7.19 10.64
N SER A 31 -18.34 -8.25 9.84
CA SER A 31 -17.25 -9.23 9.88
C SER A 31 -16.00 -8.63 9.24
N PHE A 32 -14.93 -8.46 10.03
CA PHE A 32 -13.67 -7.94 9.51
C PHE A 32 -13.07 -8.85 8.43
N ASP A 33 -13.16 -10.17 8.58
CA ASP A 33 -12.71 -11.13 7.57
C ASP A 33 -13.37 -10.90 6.21
N ARG A 34 -14.69 -10.66 6.19
CA ARG A 34 -15.42 -10.35 4.95
C ARG A 34 -15.05 -8.96 4.39
N LEU A 35 -14.73 -8.01 5.26
CA LEU A 35 -14.27 -6.69 4.81
C LEU A 35 -12.88 -6.77 4.20
N PHE A 36 -11.98 -7.52 4.83
CA PHE A 36 -10.62 -7.76 4.37
C PHE A 36 -10.62 -8.41 2.98
N ASP A 37 -11.41 -9.48 2.81
CA ASP A 37 -11.58 -10.18 1.53
C ASP A 37 -12.05 -9.24 0.41
N LYS A 38 -13.14 -8.50 0.65
CA LYS A 38 -13.67 -7.51 -0.32
C LYS A 38 -12.68 -6.40 -0.62
N TYR A 39 -11.96 -5.92 0.39
CA TYR A 39 -10.99 -4.85 0.22
C TYR A 39 -9.83 -5.30 -0.65
N PHE A 40 -9.24 -6.47 -0.38
CA PHE A 40 -8.16 -7.02 -1.20
C PHE A 40 -8.60 -7.37 -2.62
N ALA A 41 -9.86 -7.78 -2.83
CA ALA A 41 -10.41 -7.94 -4.18
C ALA A 41 -10.42 -6.60 -4.94
N MET A 42 -10.90 -5.51 -4.33
CA MET A 42 -10.89 -4.18 -4.94
C MET A 42 -9.48 -3.67 -5.24
N VAL A 43 -8.53 -3.92 -4.34
CA VAL A 43 -7.12 -3.57 -4.51
C VAL A 43 -6.51 -4.35 -5.68
N ASN A 44 -6.80 -5.66 -5.81
CA ASN A 44 -6.37 -6.45 -6.96
C ASN A 44 -6.95 -5.88 -8.27
N TYR A 45 -8.24 -5.52 -8.30
CA TYR A 45 -8.83 -4.86 -9.47
C TYR A 45 -8.13 -3.54 -9.83
N ALA A 46 -7.77 -2.72 -8.84
CA ALA A 46 -7.01 -1.49 -9.06
C ALA A 46 -5.61 -1.80 -9.64
N ALA A 47 -4.90 -2.76 -9.05
CA ALA A 47 -3.58 -3.21 -9.50
C ALA A 47 -3.59 -3.77 -10.93
N SER A 48 -4.67 -4.43 -11.35
CA SER A 48 -4.80 -5.00 -12.69
C SER A 48 -5.51 -4.09 -13.71
N SER A 49 -5.84 -2.85 -13.33
CA SER A 49 -6.64 -1.95 -14.17
C SER A 49 -5.88 -1.32 -15.34
N GLY A 50 -4.55 -1.27 -15.25
CA GLY A 50 -3.70 -0.52 -16.18
C GLY A 50 -3.76 1.01 -16.02
N LEU A 51 -4.43 1.52 -14.98
CA LEU A 51 -4.63 2.96 -14.77
C LEU A 51 -3.54 3.63 -13.94
N PHE A 52 -2.86 2.88 -13.07
CA PHE A 52 -2.00 3.40 -12.02
C PHE A 52 -0.57 2.91 -12.15
N ASP A 53 0.37 3.73 -11.68
CA ASP A 53 1.79 3.41 -11.64
C ASP A 53 2.19 2.82 -10.27
N ILE A 54 1.47 3.24 -9.22
CA ILE A 54 1.67 2.87 -7.82
C ILE A 54 0.32 2.47 -7.22
N ILE A 55 0.26 1.41 -6.41
CA ILE A 55 -0.87 1.14 -5.51
C ILE A 55 -0.54 1.64 -4.10
N GLY A 56 -1.33 2.61 -3.63
CA GLY A 56 -1.20 3.25 -2.33
C GLY A 56 -1.79 2.40 -1.21
N HIS A 57 -1.17 2.47 -0.03
CA HIS A 57 -1.61 1.93 1.27
C HIS A 57 -2.65 0.79 1.16
N PHE A 58 -2.23 -0.32 0.52
CA PHE A 58 -3.13 -1.29 -0.08
C PHE A 58 -3.78 -2.25 0.92
N ASP A 59 -3.52 -2.08 2.21
CA ASP A 59 -4.17 -2.76 3.33
C ASP A 59 -4.77 -1.74 4.33
N LEU A 60 -5.10 -0.52 3.87
CA LEU A 60 -5.75 0.57 4.64
C LEU A 60 -6.94 0.11 5.47
N ILE A 61 -7.64 -0.96 5.07
CA ILE A 61 -8.72 -1.56 5.86
C ILE A 61 -8.33 -1.86 7.31
N ARG A 62 -7.03 -1.96 7.62
CA ARG A 62 -6.46 -2.16 8.95
C ARG A 62 -6.24 -0.87 9.75
N ILE A 63 -6.57 0.30 9.22
CA ILE A 63 -6.25 1.64 9.79
C ILE A 63 -6.61 1.79 11.28
N PHE A 64 -7.70 1.16 11.73
CA PHE A 64 -8.13 1.18 13.14
C PHE A 64 -7.60 0.00 14.00
N GLY A 65 -6.60 -0.74 13.50
CA GLY A 65 -5.94 -1.82 14.24
C GLY A 65 -6.62 -3.19 14.16
N TYR A 66 -7.72 -3.32 13.41
CA TYR A 66 -8.38 -4.60 13.17
C TYR A 66 -7.49 -5.58 12.37
N LYS A 67 -7.64 -6.88 12.64
CA LYS A 67 -6.87 -7.96 12.01
C LYS A 67 -7.82 -9.08 11.60
N PRO A 68 -7.56 -9.76 10.46
CA PRO A 68 -8.35 -10.93 10.10
C PRO A 68 -8.11 -12.06 11.11
N SER A 69 -9.10 -12.94 11.27
CA SER A 69 -9.01 -14.11 12.14
C SER A 69 -8.11 -15.22 11.55
N PHE A 70 -7.86 -15.15 10.24
CA PHE A 70 -7.00 -16.04 9.48
C PHE A 70 -5.63 -15.42 9.18
N ASP A 71 -4.70 -16.23 8.67
CA ASP A 71 -3.42 -15.73 8.17
C ASP A 71 -3.59 -15.05 6.79
N PRO A 72 -3.34 -13.73 6.68
CA PRO A 72 -3.56 -13.04 5.43
C PRO A 72 -2.42 -13.20 4.41
N GLU A 73 -1.34 -13.93 4.70
CA GLU A 73 -0.23 -14.16 3.76
C GLU A 73 -0.69 -14.47 2.31
N PRO A 74 -1.68 -15.36 2.07
CA PRO A 74 -2.13 -15.67 0.72
C PRO A 74 -2.65 -14.46 -0.06
N TYR A 75 -3.33 -13.51 0.62
CA TYR A 75 -3.85 -12.28 0.01
C TYR A 75 -2.73 -11.33 -0.40
N TYR A 76 -1.70 -11.18 0.44
CA TYR A 76 -0.52 -10.38 0.10
C TYR A 76 0.26 -11.00 -1.06
N ARG A 77 0.42 -12.32 -1.07
CA ARG A 77 1.14 -13.04 -2.14
C ARG A 77 0.41 -13.01 -3.46
N GLU A 78 -0.92 -13.15 -3.46
CA GLU A 78 -1.73 -12.97 -4.65
C GLU A 78 -1.57 -11.54 -5.20
N LEU A 79 -1.73 -10.53 -4.34
CA LEU A 79 -1.59 -9.13 -4.74
C LEU A 79 -0.19 -8.81 -5.28
N ALA A 80 0.87 -9.33 -4.64
CA ALA A 80 2.23 -9.17 -5.13
C ALA A 80 2.41 -9.73 -6.55
N LYS A 81 1.85 -10.92 -6.83
CA LYS A 81 1.83 -11.50 -8.18
C LYS A 81 1.03 -10.65 -9.16
N THR A 82 -0.13 -10.14 -8.75
CA THR A 82 -0.95 -9.23 -9.58
C THR A 82 -0.18 -7.97 -9.93
N MET A 83 0.43 -7.29 -8.94
CA MET A 83 1.25 -6.10 -9.18
C MET A 83 2.43 -6.40 -10.10
N LYS A 84 3.11 -7.54 -9.89
CA LYS A 84 4.22 -7.96 -10.74
C LYS A 84 3.79 -8.15 -12.19
N ASN A 85 2.68 -8.84 -12.42
CA ASN A 85 2.18 -9.14 -13.75
C ASN A 85 1.68 -7.90 -14.51
N ASN A 86 1.26 -6.86 -13.78
CA ASN A 86 0.75 -5.61 -14.37
C ASN A 86 1.77 -4.46 -14.33
N ASP A 87 3.02 -4.75 -13.96
CA ASP A 87 4.12 -3.80 -13.85
C ASP A 87 3.86 -2.59 -12.93
N VAL A 88 3.12 -2.82 -11.83
CA VAL A 88 2.75 -1.77 -10.85
C VAL A 88 3.65 -1.82 -9.62
N VAL A 89 3.94 -0.64 -9.06
CA VAL A 89 4.75 -0.46 -7.85
C VAL A 89 3.86 -0.47 -6.61
N PHE A 90 4.34 -1.01 -5.49
CA PHE A 90 3.63 -0.88 -4.21
C PHE A 90 4.19 0.27 -3.37
N GLU A 91 3.32 0.90 -2.59
CA GLU A 91 3.69 1.93 -1.63
C GLU A 91 4.02 1.32 -0.26
N VAL A 92 5.13 1.72 0.34
CA VAL A 92 5.31 1.77 1.80
C VAL A 92 4.92 3.16 2.27
N ASN A 93 3.77 3.23 2.94
CA ASN A 93 3.19 4.46 3.45
C ASN A 93 3.49 4.60 4.95
N THR A 94 4.21 5.66 5.31
CA THR A 94 4.61 5.85 6.71
C THR A 94 3.55 6.51 7.59
N ASN A 95 2.48 7.04 7.01
CA ASN A 95 1.42 7.72 7.76
C ASN A 95 0.63 6.79 8.68
N GLY A 96 0.64 5.48 8.43
CA GLY A 96 0.01 4.52 9.34
C GLY A 96 0.56 4.58 10.79
N ARG A 97 1.82 5.02 10.97
CA ARG A 97 2.39 5.32 12.31
C ARG A 97 1.62 6.39 13.08
N ASN A 98 0.97 7.30 12.37
CA ASN A 98 0.14 8.37 12.92
C ASN A 98 -1.34 7.95 13.07
N ARG A 99 -1.70 6.72 12.72
CA ARG A 99 -3.06 6.17 12.78
C ARG A 99 -3.16 5.12 13.90
N PRO A 100 -4.38 4.71 14.32
CA PRO A 100 -4.54 3.74 15.40
C PRO A 100 -3.85 2.38 15.16
N VAL A 101 -3.64 1.98 13.89
CA VAL A 101 -2.84 0.80 13.54
C VAL A 101 -1.39 0.88 14.05
N ALA A 102 -0.85 2.10 14.23
CA ALA A 102 0.48 2.41 14.74
C ALA A 102 1.63 1.68 14.01
N ASP A 103 1.41 1.35 12.74
CA ASP A 103 2.32 0.63 11.86
C ASP A 103 2.28 1.24 10.45
N PHE A 104 3.20 0.88 9.56
CA PHE A 104 3.14 1.28 8.16
C PHE A 104 2.02 0.54 7.40
N TYR A 105 1.69 1.06 6.22
CA TYR A 105 1.00 0.29 5.20
C TYR A 105 2.03 -0.10 4.12
N PRO A 106 2.14 -1.37 3.71
CA PRO A 106 1.47 -2.52 4.30
C PRO A 106 2.02 -2.92 5.67
N ASP A 107 1.32 -3.84 6.33
CA ASP A 107 1.83 -4.62 7.46
C ASP A 107 3.23 -5.16 7.17
N ARG A 108 4.19 -4.68 7.97
CA ARG A 108 5.62 -4.93 7.78
C ARG A 108 5.99 -6.42 7.72
N ARG A 109 5.17 -7.30 8.31
CA ARG A 109 5.39 -8.76 8.31
C ARG A 109 5.38 -9.37 6.92
N PHE A 110 4.70 -8.73 5.97
CA PHE A 110 4.51 -9.27 4.61
C PHE A 110 5.38 -8.60 3.55
N LEU A 111 6.23 -7.64 3.92
CA LEU A 111 7.10 -6.92 2.96
C LEU A 111 8.02 -7.87 2.18
N LYS A 112 8.55 -8.91 2.84
CA LYS A 112 9.41 -9.91 2.21
C LYS A 112 8.75 -10.59 0.99
N ILE A 113 7.43 -10.78 1.00
CA ILE A 113 6.69 -11.38 -0.12
C ILE A 113 6.88 -10.54 -1.39
N PHE A 114 6.79 -9.22 -1.29
CA PHE A 114 6.94 -8.32 -2.44
C PHE A 114 8.38 -8.32 -2.95
N SER A 115 9.36 -8.49 -2.07
CA SER A 115 10.76 -8.68 -2.49
C SER A 115 10.94 -10.02 -3.22
N GLU A 116 10.36 -11.12 -2.72
CA GLU A 116 10.42 -12.46 -3.34
C GLU A 116 9.81 -12.46 -4.74
N GLU A 117 8.64 -11.81 -4.89
CA GLU A 117 7.93 -11.67 -6.17
C GLU A 117 8.50 -10.55 -7.06
N LYS A 118 9.55 -9.85 -6.60
CA LYS A 118 10.26 -8.78 -7.31
C LYS A 118 9.35 -7.63 -7.75
N VAL A 119 8.45 -7.22 -6.86
CA VAL A 119 7.59 -6.04 -7.02
C VAL A 119 8.39 -4.81 -6.57
N PRO A 120 8.58 -3.78 -7.40
CA PRO A 120 9.27 -2.57 -6.97
C PRO A 120 8.48 -1.81 -5.90
N VAL A 121 9.18 -1.08 -5.05
CA VAL A 121 8.61 -0.31 -3.93
C VAL A 121 8.83 1.19 -4.09
N CYS A 122 7.90 2.01 -3.64
CA CYS A 122 8.13 3.44 -3.37
C CYS A 122 7.79 3.76 -1.90
N VAL A 123 8.40 4.80 -1.33
CA VAL A 123 8.16 5.22 0.05
C VAL A 123 7.49 6.58 0.06
N ASN A 124 6.32 6.67 0.69
CA ASN A 124 5.53 7.90 0.75
C ASN A 124 5.12 8.21 2.19
N SER A 125 5.13 9.49 2.56
CA SER A 125 4.78 9.93 3.92
C SER A 125 3.29 10.21 4.11
N ASP A 126 2.53 10.34 3.00
CA ASP A 126 1.12 10.75 3.00
C ASP A 126 0.88 11.97 3.94
N ALA A 127 1.76 12.95 3.76
CA ALA A 127 1.88 14.10 4.63
C ALA A 127 0.80 15.13 4.31
N HIS A 128 -0.12 15.33 5.25
CA HIS A 128 -1.15 16.37 5.18
C HIS A 128 -0.72 17.69 5.85
N MET A 129 0.56 17.82 6.19
CA MET A 129 1.18 19.05 6.69
C MET A 129 2.68 19.06 6.36
N PRO A 130 3.30 20.23 6.09
CA PRO A 130 4.71 20.30 5.68
C PRO A 130 5.68 19.59 6.62
N ALA A 131 5.45 19.69 7.94
CA ALA A 131 6.31 19.08 8.96
C ALA A 131 6.34 17.54 8.93
N ARG A 132 5.42 16.90 8.19
CA ARG A 132 5.36 15.43 8.07
C ARG A 132 5.93 14.89 6.75
N VAL A 133 6.41 15.75 5.86
CA VAL A 133 7.07 15.30 4.62
C VAL A 133 8.31 14.49 5.00
N GLY A 134 8.41 13.27 4.47
CA GLY A 134 9.52 12.36 4.78
C GLY A 134 9.50 11.78 6.20
N GLN A 135 8.41 11.97 6.96
CA GLN A 135 8.33 11.45 8.33
C GLN A 135 8.50 9.93 8.34
N TYR A 136 9.39 9.44 9.21
CA TYR A 136 9.74 8.02 9.37
C TYR A 136 10.43 7.34 8.17
N PHE A 137 10.96 8.10 7.20
CA PHE A 137 11.63 7.50 6.03
C PHE A 137 12.85 6.65 6.40
N ASP A 138 13.68 7.08 7.35
CA ASP A 138 14.84 6.29 7.80
C ASP A 138 14.44 4.89 8.31
N GLU A 139 13.31 4.80 9.02
CA GLU A 139 12.76 3.52 9.48
C GLU A 139 12.23 2.69 8.31
N ALA A 140 11.53 3.31 7.36
CA ALA A 140 11.03 2.63 6.18
C ALA A 140 12.17 2.07 5.32
N TYR A 141 13.25 2.84 5.10
CA TYR A 141 14.42 2.39 4.35
C TYR A 141 15.16 1.26 5.06
N LYS A 142 15.33 1.34 6.38
CA LYS A 142 15.92 0.26 7.16
C LYS A 142 15.08 -1.02 7.03
N LEU A 143 13.77 -0.92 7.19
CA LEU A 143 12.85 -2.04 7.10
C LEU A 143 12.86 -2.69 5.70
N LEU A 144 12.92 -1.89 4.64
CA LEU A 144 13.02 -2.38 3.28
C LEU A 144 14.35 -3.12 3.02
N LYS A 145 15.48 -2.57 3.48
CA LYS A 145 16.79 -3.24 3.42
C LYS A 145 16.76 -4.59 4.14
N GLU A 146 16.17 -4.65 5.34
CA GLU A 146 16.03 -5.89 6.12
C GLU A 146 15.13 -6.94 5.45
N ASN A 147 14.21 -6.52 4.57
CA ASN A 147 13.30 -7.40 3.83
C ASN A 147 13.75 -7.73 2.40
N GLY A 148 15.01 -7.41 2.05
CA GLY A 148 15.63 -7.83 0.79
C GLY A 148 15.56 -6.82 -0.35
N PHE A 149 15.07 -5.60 -0.10
CA PHE A 149 15.06 -4.54 -1.10
C PHE A 149 16.40 -3.79 -1.13
N THR A 150 16.93 -3.56 -2.33
CA THR A 150 18.16 -2.77 -2.53
C THR A 150 17.89 -1.43 -3.22
N GLU A 151 16.73 -1.29 -3.84
CA GLU A 151 16.35 -0.12 -4.64
C GLU A 151 14.89 0.26 -4.37
N MET A 152 14.55 1.52 -4.63
CA MET A 152 13.18 2.02 -4.69
C MET A 152 12.88 2.65 -6.06
N ALA A 153 11.61 2.60 -6.44
CA ALA A 153 11.08 3.22 -7.63
C ALA A 153 10.82 4.72 -7.41
N ILE A 154 11.28 5.51 -8.37
CA ILE A 154 10.88 6.90 -8.60
C ILE A 154 10.28 7.00 -10.00
N PHE A 155 9.56 8.09 -10.25
CA PHE A 155 8.87 8.29 -11.52
C PHE A 155 9.08 9.70 -12.06
N SER A 156 9.23 9.80 -13.38
CA SER A 156 9.08 11.06 -14.11
C SER A 156 8.34 10.81 -15.41
N ARG A 157 7.32 11.62 -15.71
CA ARG A 157 6.41 11.42 -16.86
C ARG A 157 5.93 9.97 -17.00
N ARG A 158 5.59 9.34 -15.87
CA ARG A 158 5.21 7.92 -15.72
C ARG A 158 6.27 6.89 -16.12
N GLN A 159 7.51 7.33 -16.36
CA GLN A 159 8.64 6.45 -16.58
C GLN A 159 9.27 6.10 -15.24
N ARG A 160 9.26 4.81 -14.90
CA ARG A 160 9.86 4.29 -13.67
C ARG A 160 11.38 4.25 -13.79
N GLN A 161 12.07 4.73 -12.77
CA GLN A 161 13.51 4.53 -12.55
C GLN A 161 13.73 3.92 -11.18
N LEU A 162 14.78 3.13 -11.03
CA LEU A 162 15.19 2.56 -9.75
C LEU A 162 16.38 3.35 -9.21
N ILE A 163 16.34 3.67 -7.91
CA ILE A 163 17.44 4.30 -7.18
C ILE A 163 17.80 3.44 -5.97
N THR A 164 19.08 3.36 -5.64
CA THR A 164 19.56 2.64 -4.46
C THR A 164 19.23 3.41 -3.17
N PHE A 165 18.87 2.69 -2.11
CA PHE A 165 18.65 3.26 -0.77
C PHE A 165 19.93 3.69 -0.04
#